data_AF-A0A9N9EFT3-F1
#
_entry.id   AF-A0A9N9EFT3-F1
#
_cell.length_a   1.000
_cell.length_b   1.000
_cell.length_c   1.000
_cell.angle_alpha   90.00
_cell.angle_beta   90.00
_cell.angle_gamma   90.00
#
_symmetry.space_group_name_H-M   'P 1'
#
loop_
_entity.id
_entity.type
_entity.pdbx_description
1 polymer ?
#
loop_
_entity_poly.entity_id
_entity_poly.type
_entity_poly.pdbx_seq_one_letter_code
_entity_poly.pdbx_strand_id
1 'polypeptide(L)'
;KNSSPLYDELLNSLEDVVVSDLSWKDSIASQIISDDSELVKKLPEKLKRVFMEPARRMVPSPLPPIVRETCKEFVSDYDERQMEVLPGKLEHDKSWKEGDEILVE
;
A
#
# COMPACT_ATOMS: atom_id res chain seq x y z
N LYS A 1 -29.09 -0.61 -7.21
CA LYS A 1 -27.70 -0.40 -6.73
C LYS A 1 -27.00 0.41 -7.82
N ASN A 2 -26.80 1.72 -7.62
CA ASN A 2 -26.07 2.53 -8.59
C ASN A 2 -24.58 2.31 -8.33
N SER A 3 -24.06 1.23 -8.88
CA SER A 3 -22.64 0.97 -8.88
C SER A 3 -21.94 2.04 -9.70
N SER A 4 -20.86 2.63 -9.18
CA SER A 4 -20.06 3.54 -9.99
C SER A 4 -19.30 2.73 -11.04
N PRO A 5 -19.04 3.26 -12.25
CA PRO A 5 -18.25 2.56 -13.27
C PRO A 5 -16.88 2.08 -12.77
N LEU A 6 -16.28 2.80 -11.82
CA LEU A 6 -15.04 2.39 -11.14
C LEU A 6 -15.23 1.11 -10.33
N TYR A 7 -16.34 1.00 -9.61
CA TYR A 7 -16.63 -0.15 -8.77
C TYR A 7 -16.84 -1.40 -9.60
N ASP A 8 -17.62 -1.31 -10.69
CA ASP A 8 -17.86 -2.46 -11.58
C ASP A 8 -16.57 -2.95 -12.23
N GLU A 9 -15.68 -2.05 -12.66
CA GLU A 9 -14.42 -2.42 -13.28
C GLU A 9 -13.43 -3.05 -12.30
N LEU A 10 -13.35 -2.54 -11.07
CA LEU A 10 -12.59 -3.18 -9.99
C LEU A 10 -13.16 -4.56 -9.67
N LEU A 11 -14.48 -4.70 -9.59
CA LEU A 11 -15.12 -5.98 -9.29
C LEU A 11 -14.84 -7.03 -10.37
N ASN A 12 -14.96 -6.65 -11.64
CA ASN A 12 -14.65 -7.54 -12.77
C ASN A 12 -13.18 -7.97 -12.76
N SER A 13 -12.25 -7.08 -12.41
CA SER A 13 -10.83 -7.43 -12.32
C SER A 13 -10.51 -8.39 -11.16
N LEU A 14 -11.41 -8.48 -10.17
CA LEU A 14 -11.31 -9.38 -9.04
C LEU A 14 -11.98 -10.74 -9.30
N GLU A 15 -12.82 -10.88 -10.33
CA GLU A 15 -13.44 -12.17 -10.68
C GLU A 15 -12.42 -13.23 -11.12
N ASP A 16 -11.33 -12.79 -11.75
CA ASP A 16 -10.21 -13.67 -12.16
C ASP A 16 -9.31 -14.08 -10.98
N VAL A 17 -9.53 -13.51 -9.79
CA VAL A 17 -8.73 -13.80 -8.59
C VAL A 17 -9.31 -15.01 -7.88
N VAL A 18 -8.53 -16.09 -7.84
CA VAL A 18 -8.89 -17.33 -7.17
C VAL A 18 -8.84 -17.13 -5.65
N VAL A 19 -10.00 -17.13 -4.99
CA VAL A 19 -10.12 -16.87 -3.53
C VAL A 19 -9.33 -17.88 -2.69
N SER A 20 -9.21 -19.14 -3.14
CA SER A 20 -8.40 -20.15 -2.45
C SER A 20 -6.89 -19.91 -2.51
N ASP A 21 -6.44 -19.07 -3.45
CA ASP A 21 -5.04 -18.65 -3.57
C ASP A 21 -4.78 -17.39 -2.72
N LEU A 22 -5.83 -16.72 -2.23
CA LEU A 22 -5.72 -15.61 -1.32
C LEU A 22 -5.47 -16.12 0.10
N SER A 23 -4.22 -16.04 0.55
CA SER A 23 -3.93 -16.10 1.99
C SER A 23 -3.57 -14.69 2.49
N TRP A 24 -3.83 -14.39 3.76
CA TRP A 24 -3.27 -13.18 4.38
C TRP A 24 -1.74 -13.14 4.30
N LYS A 25 -1.12 -14.33 4.18
CA LYS A 25 0.31 -14.52 3.93
C LYS A 25 0.73 -14.21 2.50
N ASP A 26 -0.23 -14.17 1.57
CA ASP A 26 -0.04 -13.80 0.17
C ASP A 26 -0.29 -12.30 0.03
N SER A 27 0.71 -11.60 -0.51
CA SER A 27 0.74 -10.13 -0.45
C SER A 27 -0.45 -9.49 -1.17
N ILE A 28 -1.09 -10.17 -2.12
CA ILE A 28 -2.18 -9.62 -2.94
C ILE A 28 -3.44 -9.33 -2.10
N ALA A 29 -3.79 -10.16 -1.12
CA ALA A 29 -4.96 -9.94 -0.26
C ALA A 29 -4.75 -8.82 0.76
N SER A 30 -3.49 -8.55 1.11
CA SER A 30 -3.07 -7.50 2.05
C SER A 30 -2.52 -6.25 1.34
N GLN A 31 -2.53 -6.22 0.00
CA GLN A 31 -2.05 -5.09 -0.76
C GLN A 31 -3.04 -3.94 -0.61
N ILE A 32 -2.60 -2.90 0.09
CA ILE A 32 -3.11 -1.55 -0.17
C ILE A 32 -2.90 -1.34 -1.67
N ILE A 33 -3.98 -1.26 -2.44
CA ILE A 33 -3.92 -1.02 -3.88
C ILE A 33 -3.22 0.33 -4.07
N SER A 34 -1.93 0.28 -4.39
CA SER A 34 -1.11 1.47 -4.59
C SER A 34 -1.29 1.98 -6.00
N ASP A 35 -0.92 3.24 -6.19
CA ASP A 35 -0.86 3.91 -7.48
C ASP A 35 0.08 3.23 -8.48
N ASP A 36 1.09 2.55 -7.98
CA ASP A 36 2.07 1.78 -8.75
C ASP A 36 1.65 0.35 -9.09
N SER A 37 0.50 -0.12 -8.59
CA SER A 37 0.00 -1.45 -8.91
C SER A 37 -0.34 -1.60 -10.39
N GLU A 38 -0.10 -2.79 -10.96
CA GLU A 38 -0.44 -3.09 -12.36
C GLU A 38 -1.94 -2.96 -12.63
N LEU A 39 -2.77 -3.18 -11.62
CA LEU A 39 -4.22 -3.00 -11.69
C LEU A 39 -4.57 -1.52 -11.92
N VAL A 40 -3.98 -0.60 -11.14
CA VAL A 40 -4.21 0.85 -11.31
C VAL A 40 -3.62 1.39 -12.61
N LYS A 41 -2.50 0.82 -13.09
CA LYS A 41 -1.91 1.19 -14.39
C LYS A 41 -2.80 0.81 -15.58
N LYS A 42 -3.55 -0.29 -15.47
CA LYS A 42 -4.46 -0.77 -16.52
C LYS A 42 -5.81 -0.03 -16.54
N LEU A 43 -6.15 0.72 -15.48
CA LEU A 43 -7.39 1.49 -15.43
C LEU A 43 -7.43 2.56 -16.53
N PRO A 44 -8.60 2.80 -17.15
CA PRO A 44 -8.83 3.96 -17.99
C PRO A 44 -8.46 5.26 -17.27
N GLU A 45 -7.85 6.20 -17.99
CA GLU A 45 -7.31 7.45 -17.43
C GLU A 45 -8.30 8.21 -16.53
N LYS A 46 -9.59 8.24 -16.91
CA LYS A 46 -10.64 8.87 -16.12
C LYS A 46 -10.84 8.19 -14.76
N LEU A 47 -10.82 6.86 -14.73
CA LEU A 47 -10.99 6.06 -13.52
C LEU A 47 -9.74 6.09 -12.65
N LYS A 48 -8.56 6.03 -13.27
CA LYS A 48 -7.28 6.26 -12.58
C LYS A 48 -7.28 7.60 -11.84
N ARG A 49 -7.77 8.69 -12.46
CA ARG A 49 -7.87 10.00 -11.79
C ARG A 49 -8.80 9.99 -10.58
N VAL A 50 -9.93 9.31 -10.66
CA VAL A 50 -10.89 9.18 -9.55
C VAL A 50 -10.27 8.34 -8.43
N PHE A 51 -9.64 7.22 -8.78
CA PHE A 51 -8.92 6.36 -7.83
C PHE A 51 -7.81 7.13 -7.10
N MET A 52 -7.06 7.98 -7.80
CA MET A 52 -5.97 8.79 -7.23
C MET A 52 -6.43 10.05 -6.48
N GLU A 53 -7.72 10.37 -6.47
CA GLU A 53 -8.21 11.59 -5.84
C GLU A 53 -7.93 11.65 -4.32
N PRO A 54 -8.20 10.60 -3.53
CA PRO A 54 -7.92 10.62 -2.10
C PRO A 54 -6.44 10.87 -1.81
N ALA A 55 -5.53 10.19 -2.53
CA ALA A 55 -4.09 10.39 -2.39
C ALA A 55 -3.67 11.85 -2.66
N ARG A 56 -4.22 12.47 -3.72
CA ARG A 56 -3.98 13.89 -4.03
C ARG A 56 -4.52 14.84 -2.96
N ARG A 57 -5.64 14.49 -2.33
CA ARG A 57 -6.24 15.27 -1.23
C ARG A 57 -5.54 15.06 0.11
N MET A 58 -4.84 13.94 0.29
CA MET A 58 -4.05 13.64 1.48
C MET A 58 -2.73 14.42 1.52
N VAL A 59 -2.21 14.87 0.37
CA VAL A 59 -1.04 15.76 0.34
C VAL A 59 -1.45 17.14 0.89
N PRO A 60 -0.97 17.54 2.08
CA PRO A 60 -1.34 18.82 2.65
C PRO A 60 -0.80 19.95 1.77
N SER A 61 -1.67 20.84 1.31
CA SER A 61 -1.28 22.04 0.58
C SER A 61 -1.75 23.30 1.33
N PRO A 62 -0.83 24.15 1.82
CA PRO A 62 0.62 23.99 1.83
C PRO A 62 1.11 23.05 2.95
N LEU A 63 2.17 22.30 2.67
CA LEU A 63 2.85 21.50 3.70
C LEU A 63 3.40 22.45 4.79
N PRO A 64 3.10 22.22 6.08
CA PRO A 64 3.60 23.07 7.15
C PRO A 64 5.13 23.20 7.10
N PRO A 65 5.70 24.42 7.28
CA PRO A 65 7.14 24.63 7.22
C PRO A 65 7.94 23.70 8.13
N ILE A 66 7.42 23.40 9.32
CA ILE A 66 8.04 22.48 10.28
C ILE A 66 8.19 21.07 9.71
N VAL A 67 7.14 20.52 9.09
CA VAL A 67 7.18 19.19 8.47
C VAL A 67 8.20 19.17 7.34
N ARG A 68 8.20 20.21 6.50
CA ARG A 68 9.16 20.33 5.40
C ARG A 68 10.60 20.37 5.89
N GLU A 69 10.89 21.14 6.94
CA GLU A 69 12.25 21.29 7.45
C GLU A 69 12.73 20.02 8.13
N THR A 70 11.88 19.40 8.96
CA THR A 70 12.19 18.09 9.58
C THR A 70 12.49 17.01 8.54
N CYS A 71 11.74 16.96 7.42
CA CYS A 71 12.04 16.00 6.36
C CYS A 71 13.38 16.29 5.67
N LYS A 72 13.75 17.56 5.48
CA LYS A 72 15.04 17.92 4.88
C LYS A 72 16.20 17.60 5.81
N GLU A 73 16.07 17.90 7.09
CA GLU A 73 17.04 17.54 8.13
C GLU A 73 17.25 16.03 8.13
N PHE A 74 16.16 15.26 8.18
CA PHE A 74 16.23 13.79 8.11
C PHE A 74 17.00 13.30 6.88
N VAL A 75 16.68 13.78 5.67
CA VAL A 75 17.35 13.35 4.44
C VAL A 75 18.82 13.82 4.40
N SER A 76 19.13 14.98 4.97
CA SER A 76 20.51 15.49 5.05
C SER A 76 21.36 14.68 6.03
N ASP A 77 20.78 14.27 7.15
CA ASP A 77 21.44 13.49 8.21
C ASP A 77 21.45 11.98 7.88
N TYR A 78 20.72 11.57 6.86
CA TYR A 78 20.66 10.19 6.40
C TYR A 78 21.97 9.78 5.74
N ASP A 79 22.84 9.11 6.50
CA ASP A 79 24.04 8.45 6.01
C ASP A 79 23.72 6.99 5.64
N GLU A 80 23.59 6.72 4.34
CA GLU A 80 23.38 5.37 3.79
C GLU A 80 24.40 4.34 4.33
N ARG A 81 25.60 4.81 4.71
CA ARG A 81 26.70 3.95 5.21
C ARG A 81 26.51 3.48 6.65
N GLN A 82 25.64 4.12 7.44
CA GLN A 82 25.32 3.64 8.80
C GLN A 82 24.21 2.59 8.81
N MET A 83 23.58 2.33 7.65
CA MET A 83 22.51 1.33 7.53
C MET A 83 22.97 -0.05 7.09
N GLU A 84 24.28 -0.30 6.99
CA GLU A 84 24.78 -1.61 6.56
C GLU A 84 24.49 -2.75 7.56
N VAL A 85 24.11 -2.44 8.79
CA VAL A 85 23.70 -3.44 9.77
C VAL A 85 22.50 -2.93 10.55
N LEU A 86 21.30 -3.20 10.06
CA LEU A 86 20.16 -3.29 10.97
C LEU A 86 20.54 -4.33 12.03
N PRO A 87 20.43 -4.03 13.34
CA PRO A 87 20.59 -5.06 14.36
C PRO A 87 19.73 -6.24 13.95
N GLY A 88 20.27 -7.46 13.84
CA GLY A 88 19.51 -8.63 13.33
C GLY A 88 18.21 -8.93 14.09
N LYS A 89 17.99 -8.28 15.24
CA LYS A 89 16.73 -8.27 16.01
C LYS A 89 15.61 -7.41 15.39
N LEU A 90 15.95 -6.51 14.47
CA LEU A 90 15.04 -5.63 13.72
C LEU A 90 14.82 -6.11 12.29
N GLU A 91 15.57 -7.13 11.86
CA GLU A 91 15.29 -7.80 10.60
C GLU A 91 14.04 -8.67 10.75
N HIS A 92 13.05 -8.41 9.90
CA HIS A 92 11.88 -9.27 9.82
C HIS A 92 12.32 -10.61 9.20
N ASP A 93 12.13 -11.71 9.92
CA ASP A 93 12.48 -13.07 9.48
C ASP A 93 11.58 -13.61 8.34
N LYS A 94 10.68 -12.74 7.84
CA LYS A 94 9.65 -13.03 6.82
C LYS A 94 8.70 -14.15 7.23
N SER A 95 8.71 -14.55 8.50
CA SER A 95 7.72 -15.44 9.07
C SER A 95 6.52 -14.62 9.52
N TRP A 96 5.33 -15.18 9.32
CA TRP A 96 4.12 -14.62 9.90
C TRP A 96 4.07 -14.97 11.38
N LYS A 97 3.91 -13.96 12.23
CA LYS A 97 3.84 -14.14 13.69
C LYS A 97 2.47 -14.62 14.17
N GLU A 98 1.44 -14.47 13.35
CA GLU A 98 0.15 -15.13 13.59
C GLU A 98 0.31 -16.62 13.31
N GLY A 99 0.26 -17.41 14.38
CA GLY A 99 0.19 -18.86 14.29
C GLY A 99 -1.17 -19.31 13.76
N ASP A 100 -1.28 -20.59 13.41
CA ASP A 100 -2.56 -21.23 13.02
C ASP A 100 -3.46 -21.46 14.25
N GLU A 101 -3.48 -20.50 15.18
CA GLU A 101 -4.36 -20.53 16.34
C GLU A 101 -5.79 -20.40 15.83
N ILE A 102 -6.54 -21.50 15.90
CA ILE A 102 -7.97 -21.51 15.67
C ILE A 102 -8.57 -20.61 16.75
N LEU A 103 -9.08 -19.44 16.34
CA LEU A 103 -9.90 -18.60 17.21
C LEU A 103 -11.10 -19.44 17.64
N VAL A 104 -11.05 -19.94 18.87
CA VAL A 104 -12.16 -20.69 19.46
C VAL A 104 -13.22 -19.66 19.83
N GLU A 105 -14.43 -19.84 19.28
CA GLU A 105 -15.59 -18.96 19.43
C GLU A 105 -16.17 -18.98 20.86
#